data_AF-A0A0Q8EVL9-F1
#
_entry.id   AF-A0A0Q8EVL9-F1
#
_cell.length_a   1.000
_cell.length_b   1.000
_cell.length_c   1.000
_cell.angle_alpha   90.00
_cell.angle_beta   90.00
_cell.angle_gamma   90.00
#
_symmetry.space_group_name_H-M   'P 1'
#
loop_
_entity.id
_entity.type
_entity.pdbx_description
1 polymer ?
#
loop_
_entity_poly.entity_id
_entity_poly.type
_entity_poly.pdbx_seq_one_letter_code
_entity_poly.pdbx_strand_id
1 'polypeptide(L)'
;MREFEEVLQLDDWYDGPRAGIALYRGVPHAFRSRMLDVTEYWDDFESADIFELSRLGDADASPKILAAAEFRRRQDSPDTGLEVRWSTIELPSA
;
A
#
# COMPACT_ATOMS: atom_id res chain seq x y z
N MET A 1 8.60 -1.06 15.11
CA MET A 1 7.76 -1.68 14.07
C MET A 1 6.83 -0.61 13.53
N ARG A 2 6.58 -0.54 12.22
CA ARG A 2 5.53 0.34 11.70
C ARG A 2 4.17 -0.25 12.11
N GLU A 3 3.28 0.59 12.61
CA GLU A 3 1.95 0.18 13.03
C GLU A 3 1.05 -0.05 11.81
N PHE A 4 -0.02 -0.81 12.02
CA PHE A 4 -1.09 -0.96 11.04
C PHE A 4 -1.91 0.34 11.05
N GLU A 5 -2.15 0.88 9.87
CA GLU A 5 -2.89 2.12 9.63
C GLU A 5 -4.21 1.82 8.92
N GLU A 6 -5.21 2.69 9.09
CA GLU A 6 -6.55 2.45 8.56
C GLU A 6 -6.61 2.57 7.02
N VAL A 7 -7.31 1.62 6.39
CA VAL A 7 -7.78 1.75 5.01
C VAL A 7 -9.13 2.47 5.06
N LEU A 8 -9.15 3.73 4.62
CA LEU A 8 -10.32 4.61 4.68
C LEU A 8 -11.34 4.28 3.59
N GLN A 9 -10.86 3.84 2.42
CA GLN A 9 -11.67 3.49 1.27
C GLN A 9 -10.97 2.42 0.45
N LEU A 10 -11.76 1.51 -0.11
CA LEU A 10 -11.29 0.46 -0.99
C LEU A 10 -12.07 0.55 -2.30
N ASP A 11 -11.34 0.79 -3.38
CA ASP A 11 -11.90 1.02 -4.72
C ASP A 11 -11.78 -0.20 -5.62
N ASP A 12 -10.75 -1.02 -5.41
CA ASP A 12 -10.50 -2.22 -6.21
C ASP A 12 -10.04 -3.38 -5.31
N TRP A 13 -10.72 -4.53 -5.48
CA TRP A 13 -10.47 -5.79 -4.78
C TRP A 13 -10.70 -6.97 -5.73
N TYR A 14 -9.62 -7.55 -6.24
CA TYR A 14 -9.67 -8.73 -7.11
C TYR A 14 -9.23 -9.99 -6.36
N ASP A 15 -7.94 -10.08 -6.04
CA ASP A 15 -7.27 -11.12 -5.23
C ASP A 15 -6.74 -10.57 -3.89
N GLY A 16 -7.11 -9.34 -3.58
CA GLY A 16 -6.68 -8.55 -2.44
C GLY A 16 -6.91 -7.06 -2.71
N PRO A 17 -6.61 -6.17 -1.76
CA PRO A 17 -6.68 -4.73 -1.99
C PRO A 17 -5.75 -4.29 -3.11
N ARG A 18 -6.29 -3.61 -4.12
CA ARG A 18 -5.52 -3.15 -5.29
C ARG A 18 -5.51 -1.64 -5.44
N ALA A 19 -6.58 -0.96 -5.05
CA ALA A 19 -6.62 0.49 -5.05
C ALA A 19 -7.57 1.00 -3.98
N GLY A 20 -7.30 2.21 -3.50
CA GLY A 20 -8.13 2.85 -2.50
C GLY A 20 -7.45 4.02 -1.84
N ILE A 21 -7.93 4.37 -0.66
CA ILE A 21 -7.39 5.41 0.21
C ILE A 21 -7.03 4.78 1.55
N ALA A 22 -5.82 5.04 2.02
CA ALA A 22 -5.36 4.60 3.33
C ALA A 22 -4.50 5.66 3.99
N LEU A 23 -4.33 5.55 5.30
CA LEU A 23 -3.38 6.35 6.04
C LEU A 23 -1.96 5.83 5.80
N TYR A 24 -1.05 6.78 5.53
CA TYR A 24 0.39 6.57 5.55
C TYR A 24 1.00 7.65 6.43
N ARG A 25 1.61 7.24 7.55
CA ARG A 25 2.12 8.14 8.60
C ARG A 25 1.05 9.12 9.10
N GLY A 26 -0.18 8.64 9.27
CA GLY A 26 -1.34 9.43 9.72
C GLY A 26 -1.90 10.39 8.66
N VAL A 27 -1.44 10.33 7.41
CA VAL A 27 -1.89 11.21 6.32
C VAL A 27 -2.58 10.39 5.23
N PRO A 28 -3.77 10.79 4.74
CA PRO A 28 -4.44 10.10 3.65
C PRO A 28 -3.64 10.10 2.34
N HIS A 29 -3.44 8.90 1.79
CA HIS A 29 -2.83 8.68 0.49
C HIS A 29 -3.76 7.80 -0.35
N ALA A 30 -3.89 8.13 -1.64
CA ALA A 30 -4.34 7.16 -2.62
C ALA A 30 -3.27 6.10 -2.79
N PHE A 31 -3.63 4.83 -2.66
CA PHE A 31 -2.76 3.71 -2.97
C PHE A 31 -3.21 3.01 -4.24
N ARG A 32 -2.25 2.51 -5.02
CA ARG A 32 -2.53 1.69 -6.20
C ARG A 32 -1.44 0.63 -6.36
N SER A 33 -1.86 -0.63 -6.42
CA SER A 33 -1.05 -1.77 -6.82
C SER A 33 -0.49 -1.54 -8.23
N ARG A 34 0.79 -1.81 -8.42
CA ARG A 34 1.42 -1.81 -9.75
C ARG A 34 1.15 -3.09 -10.53
N MET A 35 0.46 -4.07 -9.93
CA MET A 35 0.16 -5.38 -10.52
C MET A 35 1.41 -6.00 -11.14
N LEU A 36 2.54 -5.92 -10.43
CA LEU A 36 3.75 -6.54 -10.92
C LEU A 36 3.66 -8.02 -10.60
N ASP A 37 2.96 -8.76 -11.46
CA ASP A 37 2.73 -10.21 -11.36
C ASP A 37 4.05 -10.99 -11.21
N VAL A 38 5.19 -10.40 -11.58
CA VAL A 38 6.53 -10.94 -11.38
C VAL A 38 7.50 -9.78 -11.22
N THR A 39 7.83 -9.37 -10.00
CA THR A 39 9.10 -8.64 -9.77
C THR A 39 10.04 -9.57 -9.03
N GLU A 40 11.03 -10.10 -9.75
CA GLU A 40 12.21 -10.75 -9.16
C GLU A 40 12.97 -9.71 -8.34
N TYR A 41 12.63 -9.57 -7.06
CA TYR A 41 13.52 -8.96 -6.10
C TYR A 41 14.45 -10.05 -5.57
N TRP A 42 15.50 -10.33 -6.35
CA TRP A 42 16.77 -10.95 -5.95
C TRP A 42 16.67 -12.09 -4.90
N ASP A 43 16.84 -13.32 -5.41
CA ASP A 43 17.19 -14.57 -4.72
C ASP A 43 16.23 -15.19 -3.68
N ASP A 44 15.15 -14.53 -3.25
CA ASP A 44 14.10 -15.16 -2.44
C ASP A 44 12.71 -14.95 -3.07
N PHE A 45 12.12 -16.04 -3.59
CA PHE A 45 10.86 -16.07 -4.34
C PHE A 45 9.62 -15.77 -3.48
N GLU A 46 9.48 -14.56 -2.96
CA GLU A 46 8.19 -14.03 -2.52
C GLU A 46 7.81 -12.85 -3.43
N SER A 47 6.90 -13.10 -4.37
CA SER A 47 6.28 -12.07 -5.20
C SER A 47 5.42 -11.16 -4.33
N ALA A 48 6.03 -10.14 -3.73
CA ALA A 48 5.33 -9.08 -3.03
C ALA A 48 4.90 -8.01 -4.04
N ASP A 49 3.60 -7.71 -4.07
CA ASP A 49 3.09 -6.62 -4.88
C ASP A 49 3.60 -5.25 -4.38
N ILE A 50 3.83 -4.33 -5.31
CA ILE A 50 4.33 -2.99 -5.03
C ILE A 50 3.21 -1.99 -5.23
N PHE A 51 3.03 -1.13 -4.23
CA PHE A 51 2.04 -0.07 -4.23
C PHE A 51 2.69 1.29 -4.43
N GLU A 52 2.05 2.11 -5.25
CA GLU A 52 2.32 3.54 -5.33
C GLU A 52 1.41 4.29 -4.36
N LEU A 53 1.99 5.13 -3.50
CA LEU A 53 1.25 6.03 -2.62
C LEU A 53 1.36 7.46 -3.15
N SER A 54 0.22 8.11 -3.32
CA SER A 54 0.10 9.50 -3.73
C SER A 54 -0.70 10.27 -2.67
N ARG A 55 -0.09 11.30 -2.07
CA ARG A 55 -0.76 12.10 -1.04
C ARG A 55 -2.00 12.77 -1.62
N LEU A 56 -3.14 12.61 -0.94
CA LEU A 56 -4.36 13.29 -1.36
C LEU A 56 -4.23 14.81 -1.14
N GLY A 57 -4.66 15.59 -2.13
CA GLY A 57 -4.56 17.05 -2.13
C GLY A 57 -3.35 17.61 -2.87
N ASP A 58 -2.34 16.78 -3.18
CA ASP A 58 -1.12 17.16 -3.90
C ASP A 58 -1.05 16.45 -5.28
N ALA A 59 -2.16 16.52 -6.04
CA ALA A 59 -2.43 15.70 -7.23
C ALA A 59 -1.38 15.82 -8.37
N ASP A 60 -0.52 16.84 -8.38
CA ASP A 60 0.43 17.10 -9.47
C ASP A 60 1.90 17.31 -9.03
N ALA A 61 2.22 17.20 -7.73
CA ALA A 61 3.54 17.65 -7.24
C ALA A 61 4.27 16.70 -6.27
N SER A 62 3.59 15.70 -5.70
CA SER A 62 4.25 14.81 -4.74
C SER A 62 4.94 13.64 -5.44
N PRO A 63 6.21 13.34 -5.12
CA PRO A 63 6.85 12.12 -5.57
C PRO A 63 6.04 10.93 -5.06
N LYS A 64 5.72 9.99 -5.96
CA LYS A 64 5.06 8.75 -5.58
C LYS A 64 6.00 7.95 -4.67
N ILE A 65 5.47 7.50 -3.55
CA ILE A 65 6.21 6.62 -2.64
C ILE A 65 5.92 5.18 -3.06
N LEU A 66 6.97 4.40 -3.30
CA LEU A 66 6.84 2.96 -3.52
C LEU A 66 6.87 2.24 -2.17
N ALA A 67 5.94 1.30 -1.98
CA ALA A 67 5.87 0.51 -0.76
C ALA A 67 5.33 -0.90 -1.03
N ALA A 68 5.85 -1.89 -0.31
CA ALA A 68 5.12 -3.14 -0.09
C ALA A 68 4.04 -2.92 0.98
N ALA A 69 3.01 -3.76 0.95
CA ALA A 69 1.86 -3.64 1.84
C ALA A 69 1.50 -4.99 2.46
N GLU A 70 1.20 -4.97 3.76
CA GLU A 70 0.55 -6.09 4.44
C GLU A 70 -0.81 -5.64 4.91
N PHE A 71 -1.86 -6.29 4.42
CA PHE A 71 -3.23 -5.98 4.78
C PHE A 71 -3.79 -7.00 5.75
N ARG A 72 -4.61 -6.55 6.68
CA ARG A 72 -5.37 -7.43 7.57
C ARG A 72 -6.74 -6.84 7.87
N ARG A 73 -7.65 -7.71 8.30
CA ARG A 73 -8.94 -7.30 8.84
C ARG A 73 -8.78 -6.76 10.26
N ARG A 74 -9.53 -5.72 10.59
CA ARG A 74 -9.65 -5.21 11.96
C ARG A 74 -10.29 -6.26 12.86
N GLN A 75 -9.74 -6.45 14.06
CA GLN A 75 -10.29 -7.40 15.03
C GLN A 75 -11.65 -6.96 15.58
N ASP A 76 -11.86 -5.65 15.69
CA ASP A 76 -13.08 -5.03 16.22
C ASP A 76 -14.15 -4.76 15.14
N SER A 77 -13.82 -4.96 13.87
CA SER A 77 -14.75 -4.79 12.75
C SER A 77 -14.37 -5.73 11.59
N PRO A 78 -14.47 -7.06 11.79
CA PRO A 78 -13.99 -8.05 10.82
C PRO A 78 -14.73 -8.02 9.47
N ASP A 79 -15.94 -7.47 9.45
CA ASP A 79 -16.79 -7.42 8.25
C ASP A 79 -16.57 -6.16 7.41
N THR A 80 -15.98 -5.09 7.97
CA THR A 80 -15.93 -3.77 7.31
C THR A 80 -14.61 -3.00 7.48
N GLY A 81 -13.70 -3.44 8.34
CA GLY A 81 -12.47 -2.73 8.66
C GLY A 81 -11.22 -3.41 8.10
N LEU A 82 -10.44 -2.69 7.31
CA LEU A 82 -9.12 -3.10 6.84
C LEU A 82 -8.05 -2.18 7.42
N GLU A 83 -6.93 -2.77 7.78
CA GLU A 83 -5.72 -2.03 8.12
C GLU A 83 -4.59 -2.49 7.22
N VAL A 84 -3.63 -1.59 7.01
CA VAL A 84 -2.47 -1.80 6.17
C VAL A 84 -1.20 -1.38 6.89
N ARG A 85 -0.14 -2.17 6.72
CA ARG A 85 1.20 -1.80 7.14
C ARG A 85 2.08 -1.57 5.92
N TRP A 86 2.60 -0.35 5.81
CA TRP A 86 3.42 0.09 4.66
C TRP A 86 4.92 -0.10 4.90
N SER A 87 5.58 -0.81 4.01
CA SER A 87 7.04 -0.98 3.97
C SER A 87 7.60 -0.25 2.76
N THR A 88 8.13 0.95 2.97
CA THR A 88 8.65 1.80 1.88
C THR A 88 9.87 1.17 1.24
N ILE A 89 9.90 1.19 -0.08
CA ILE A 89 11.01 0.70 -0.90
C ILE A 89 11.86 1.91 -1.27
N GLU A 90 13.08 1.95 -0.77
CA GLU A 90 14.07 2.93 -1.23
C GLU A 90 14.68 2.40 -2.53
N LEU A 91 14.48 3.13 -3.64
CA LEU A 91 15.21 2.85 -4.86
C LEU A 91 16.67 3.29 -4.64
N PRO A 92 17.66 2.45 -4.98
CA PRO A 92 19.06 2.87 -4.90
C PRO A 92 19.24 4.15 -5.72
N SER A 93 19.84 5.16 -5.10
CA SER A 93 20.25 6.36 -5.83
C SER A 93 21.28 5.93 -6.87
N ALA A 94 20.99 6.23 -8.15
CA ALA A 94 21.87 5.93 -9.28
C ALA A 94 23.21 6.66 -9.19
#